data_AF-A0A221JX50-F1
#
_entry.id   AF-A0A221JX50-F1
#
_cell.length_a   1.000
_cell.length_b   1.000
_cell.length_c   1.000
_cell.angle_alpha   90.00
_cell.angle_beta   90.00
_cell.angle_gamma   90.00
#
_symmetry.space_group_name_H-M   'P 1'
#
loop_
_entity.id
_entity.type
_entity.pdbx_description
1 polymer ?
#
loop_
_entity_poly.entity_id
_entity_poly.type
_entity_poly.pdbx_seq_one_letter_code
_entity_poly.pdbx_strand_id
1 'polypeptide(L)' 'MKLRTGIAIGMALGPVIGVVIDNIGAGIAIGMNIGVTWGLVFGADRNDHDDRGD' A
#
# COMPACT_ATOMS: atom_id res chain seq x y z
N MET A 1 -1.99 10.85 5.66
CA MET A 1 -2.04 10.70 4.18
C MET A 1 -1.21 9.52 3.64
N LYS A 2 -0.10 9.12 4.29
CA LYS A 2 0.90 8.16 3.75
C LYS A 2 0.47 6.69 3.65
N LEU A 3 -0.35 6.18 4.58
CA LEU A 3 -0.87 4.79 4.49
C LEU A 3 -1.78 4.59 3.27
N ARG A 4 -2.59 5.60 2.93
CA ARG A 4 -3.44 5.58 1.73
C ARG A 4 -2.60 5.48 0.46
N THR A 5 -1.45 6.15 0.42
CA THR A 5 -0.51 6.08 -0.70
C THR A 5 0.12 4.69 -0.82
N GLY A 6 0.57 4.08 0.28
CA GLY A 6 1.13 2.71 0.28
C GLY A 6 0.12 1.67 -0.21
N ILE A 7 -1.12 1.74 0.26
CA ILE A 7 -2.22 0.86 -0.19
C ILE A 7 -2.59 1.14 -1.66
N ALA A 8 -2.61 2.40 -2.09
CA ALA A 8 -2.90 2.77 -3.49
C ALA A 8 -1.83 2.23 -4.44
N ILE A 9 -0.54 2.30 -4.06
CA ILE A 9 0.56 1.73 -4.85
C ILE A 9 0.44 0.19 -4.90
N GLY A 10 0.15 -0.46 -3.77
CA GLY A 10 -0.06 -1.92 -3.73
C GLY A 10 -1.24 -2.38 -4.59
N MET A 11 -2.35 -1.64 -4.57
CA MET A 11 -3.52 -1.89 -5.42
C MET A 11 -3.26 -1.65 -6.92
N ALA A 12 -2.42 -0.68 -7.26
CA ALA A 12 -2.06 -0.41 -8.66
C ALA A 12 -1.10 -1.45 -9.23
N LEU A 13 -0.14 -1.93 -8.42
CA LEU A 13 0.89 -2.88 -8.87
C LEU A 13 0.46 -4.35 -8.77
N GLY A 14 -0.44 -4.69 -7.84
CA GLY A 14 -0.91 -6.07 -7.64
C GLY A 14 -1.50 -6.73 -8.90
N PRO A 15 -2.42 -6.08 -9.63
CA PRO A 15 -2.96 -6.61 -10.87
C PRO A 15 -1.91 -6.78 -11.97
N VAL A 16 -0.94 -5.86 -12.05
CA VAL A 16 0.17 -5.92 -13.03
C VAL A 16 1.04 -7.14 -12.77
N ILE A 17 1.42 -7.38 -11.52
CA ILE A 17 2.14 -8.59 -11.12
C ILE A 17 1.27 -9.81 -11.45
N GLY A 18 -0.02 -9.77 -11.11
CA GLY A 18 -0.98 -10.86 -11.37
C GLY A 18 -1.11 -11.26 -12.84
N VAL A 19 -1.02 -10.30 -13.76
CA VAL A 19 -1.01 -10.56 -15.21
C VAL A 19 0.31 -11.23 -15.64
N VAL A 20 1.45 -10.83 -15.08
CA VAL A 20 2.76 -11.42 -15.41
C VAL A 20 2.86 -12.89 -14.99
N ILE A 21 2.28 -13.25 -13.86
CA ILE A 21 2.24 -14.64 -13.36
C ILE A 21 1.00 -15.43 -13.80
N ASP A 22 0.18 -14.88 -14.69
CA ASP A 22 -1.09 -15.47 -15.17
C ASP A 22 -2.01 -15.91 -14.00
N ASN A 23 -1.92 -15.19 -12.88
CA ASN A 23 -2.66 -15.45 -11.66
C ASN A 23 -2.96 -14.13 -10.95
N ILE A 24 -4.09 -13.53 -11.33
CA ILE A 24 -4.56 -12.25 -10.79
C ILE A 24 -4.80 -12.34 -9.28
N GLY A 25 -5.31 -13.47 -8.77
CA GLY A 25 -5.54 -13.67 -7.34
C GLY A 25 -4.25 -13.60 -6.54
N ALA A 26 -3.21 -14.29 -7.00
CA ALA A 26 -1.88 -14.23 -6.39
C ALA A 26 -1.25 -12.84 -6.52
N GLY A 27 -1.37 -12.19 -7.68
CA GLY A 27 -0.85 -10.83 -7.91
C GLY A 27 -1.46 -9.78 -6.97
N ILE A 28 -2.77 -9.80 -6.79
CA ILE A 28 -3.46 -8.90 -5.86
C ILE A 28 -3.00 -9.17 -4.42
N ALA A 29 -2.92 -10.43 -4.00
CA ALA A 29 -2.45 -10.78 -2.66
C ALA A 29 -1.01 -10.30 -2.41
N ILE A 30 -0.12 -10.45 -3.39
CA ILE A 30 1.27 -9.99 -3.31
C ILE A 30 1.33 -8.46 -3.29
N GLY A 31 0.65 -7.78 -4.22
CA GLY A 31 0.61 -6.33 -4.29
C GLY A 31 0.03 -5.68 -3.03
N MET A 32 -1.01 -6.28 -2.45
CA MET A 32 -1.63 -5.82 -1.20
C MET A 32 -0.68 -6.03 -0.01
N ASN A 33 -0.01 -7.19 0.08
CA ASN A 33 1.00 -7.43 1.13
C ASN A 33 2.17 -6.45 1.02
N ILE A 34 2.66 -6.19 -0.19
CA ILE A 34 3.74 -5.21 -0.41
C ILE A 34 3.25 -3.82 -0.04
N GLY A 35 2.11 -3.37 -0.55
CA GLY A 35 1.57 -2.03 -0.27
C GLY A 35 1.24 -1.77 1.19
N VAL A 36 0.72 -2.77 1.90
CA VAL A 36 0.48 -2.70 3.36
C VAL A 36 1.80 -2.70 4.12
N THR A 37 2.73 -3.61 3.80
CA THR A 37 4.04 -3.67 4.47
C THR A 37 4.83 -2.38 4.25
N TRP A 38 4.86 -1.84 3.04
CA TRP A 38 5.49 -0.55 2.75
C TRP A 38 4.76 0.60 3.45
N GLY A 39 3.42 0.60 3.42
CA GLY A 39 2.60 1.58 4.11
C GLY A 39 2.77 1.58 5.63
N LEU A 40 3.07 0.41 6.22
CA LEU A 40 3.37 0.26 7.64
C LEU A 40 4.83 0.60 7.96
N VAL A 41 5.79 0.06 7.22
CA VAL A 41 7.24 0.27 7.46
C VAL A 41 7.66 1.71 7.18
N PHE A 42 7.24 2.28 6.04
CA PHE A 42 7.58 3.66 5.66
C PHE A 42 6.56 4.69 6.14
N GLY A 43 5.36 4.26 6.57
CA GLY A 43 4.35 5.14 7.16
C GLY A 43 4.43 5.23 8.69
N ALA A 44 5.12 4.30 9.37
CA ALA A 44 5.39 4.36 10.81
C ALA A 44 6.38 5.47 11.19
N ASP A 45 7.05 6.08 10.23
CA ASP A 45 7.88 7.27 10.46
C ASP A 45 6.99 8.52 10.53
N ARG A 46 6.51 8.78 11.77
CA ARG A 46 6.00 10.03 12.39
C ARG A 46 4.62 9.88 13.03
N ASN A 47 4.63 9.68 14.35
CA ASN A 47 3.60 10.19 15.25
C ASN A 47 3.57 11.73 15.20
N ASP A 48 2.37 12.26 15.40
CA ASP A 48 2.00 13.61 15.83
C ASP A 48 2.69 14.81 15.17
N HIS A 49 1.87 15.63 14.51
CA HIS A 49 1.77 17.07 14.77
C HIS A 49 0.46 17.53 14.11
N ASP A 50 -0.46 18.01 14.97
CA ASP A 50 -1.45 19.10 14.84
C ASP A 50 -2.02 19.43 13.45
N ASP A 51 -3.32 19.69 13.27
CA ASP A 51 -4.07 20.67 14.06
C ASP A 51 -5.58 20.46 13.83
N ARG A 52 -6.33 20.24 14.92
CA ARG A 52 -7.73 20.65 14.99
C ARG A 52 -7.70 22.12 15.38
N GLY A 53 -7.91 23.00 14.42
CA GLY A 53 -8.11 24.43 14.67
C GLY A 53 -9.48 24.85 14.14
N ASP A 54 -10.49 24.71 14.99
CA ASP A 54 -11.78 25.41 14.95
C ASP A 54 -11.82 26.52 16.01
#